data_AF-A0A514WMK8-F1
#
_entry.id   AF-A0A514WMK8-F1
#
_cell.length_a   1.000
_cell.length_b   1.000
_cell.length_c   1.000
_cell.angle_alpha   90.00
_cell.angle_beta   90.00
_cell.angle_gamma   90.00
#
_symmetry.space_group_name_H-M   'P 1'
#
loop_
_entity.id
_entity.type
_entity.pdbx_description
1 polymer ?
#
loop_
_entity_poly.entity_id
_entity_poly.type
_entity_poly.pdbx_seq_one_letter_code
_entity_poly.pdbx_strand_id
1 'polypeptide(L)'
;MAGWDGFYASYMTGSEGQGFAMFIFFGGKIVGADPLGVQFDGTYTASDDGSIDGVVTVKVPSGRTVIQGASAGPTGMTYDIPIKFGAQDFNLDYIKLETPLGQINIKMNKIRDI
;
A
#
# COMPACT_ATOMS: atom_id res chain seq x y z
N MET A 1 21.70 -6.79 5.26
CA MET A 1 20.24 -6.94 5.16
C MET A 1 19.78 -6.12 3.97
N ALA A 2 18.98 -6.69 3.07
CA ALA A 2 18.40 -5.93 1.97
C ALA A 2 17.35 -4.96 2.57
N GLY A 3 17.57 -3.66 2.42
CA GLY A 3 16.68 -2.64 2.95
C GLY A 3 15.32 -2.63 2.27
N TRP A 4 14.35 -1.97 2.90
CA TRP A 4 13.03 -1.71 2.31
C TRP A 4 13.10 -0.81 1.08
N ASP A 5 14.18 -0.07 0.93
CA ASP A 5 14.36 0.87 -0.16
C ASP A 5 14.34 0.16 -1.52
N GLY A 6 13.45 0.58 -2.41
CA GLY A 6 13.30 0.00 -3.75
C GLY A 6 11.95 0.25 -4.40
N PHE A 7 11.78 -0.39 -5.56
CA PHE A 7 10.56 -0.34 -6.37
C PHE A 7 9.79 -1.64 -6.20
N TYR A 8 8.48 -1.54 -6.02
CA TYR A 8 7.59 -2.66 -5.73
C TYR A 8 6.40 -2.68 -6.67
N ALA A 9 6.14 -3.83 -7.27
CA ALA A 9 4.88 -4.15 -7.90
C ALA A 9 3.97 -4.79 -6.86
N SER A 10 2.82 -4.16 -6.59
CA SER A 10 1.88 -4.64 -5.59
C SER A 10 0.55 -5.03 -6.20
N TYR A 11 0.06 -6.21 -5.82
CA TYR A 11 -1.21 -6.77 -6.25
C TYR A 11 -2.11 -6.89 -5.03
N MET A 12 -3.34 -6.41 -5.15
CA MET A 12 -4.26 -6.31 -4.02
C MET A 12 -5.62 -6.93 -4.36
N THR A 13 -6.26 -7.52 -3.36
CA THR A 13 -7.67 -7.92 -3.42
C THR A 13 -8.45 -7.32 -2.26
N GLY A 14 -9.68 -6.89 -2.55
CA GLY A 14 -10.68 -6.48 -1.56
C GLY A 14 -11.96 -7.30 -1.73
N SER A 15 -13.00 -6.95 -1.00
CA SER A 15 -14.30 -7.64 -1.07
C SER A 15 -14.97 -7.57 -2.44
N GLU A 16 -14.75 -6.50 -3.20
CA GLU A 16 -15.46 -6.22 -4.46
C GLU A 16 -14.55 -6.24 -5.69
N GLY A 17 -13.27 -6.60 -5.54
CA GLY A 17 -12.39 -6.69 -6.70
C GLY A 17 -10.90 -6.84 -6.39
N GLN A 18 -10.10 -6.57 -7.41
CA GLN A 18 -8.65 -6.64 -7.38
C GLN A 18 -8.02 -5.41 -8.01
N GLY A 19 -6.80 -5.09 -7.60
CA GLY A 19 -6.08 -3.90 -8.02
C GLY A 19 -4.58 -4.13 -8.14
N PHE A 20 -3.93 -3.19 -8.79
CA PHE A 20 -2.48 -3.12 -8.95
C PHE A 20 -2.01 -1.73 -8.59
N ALA A 21 -0.90 -1.62 -7.86
CA ALA A 21 -0.22 -0.34 -7.64
C ALA A 21 1.29 -0.53 -7.67
N MET A 22 1.99 0.53 -8.08
CA MET A 22 3.43 0.63 -7.94
C MET A 22 3.73 1.40 -6.66
N PHE A 23 4.65 0.90 -5.85
CA PHE A 23 5.16 1.58 -4.67
C PHE A 23 6.66 1.78 -4.74
N ILE A 24 7.11 2.87 -4.15
CA ILE A 24 8.52 3.21 -3.94
C ILE A 24 8.70 3.43 -2.46
N PHE A 25 9.63 2.69 -1.88
CA PHE A 25 10.12 2.89 -0.53
C PHE A 25 11.50 3.50 -0.65
N PHE A 26 11.76 4.62 0.02
CA PHE A 26 13.07 5.25 0.00
C PHE A 26 13.25 6.17 1.21
N GLY A 27 14.30 5.96 2.00
CA GLY A 27 14.66 6.85 3.10
C GLY A 27 13.52 7.12 4.10
N GLY A 28 12.73 6.08 4.43
CA GLY A 28 11.58 6.22 5.35
C GLY A 28 10.33 6.85 4.74
N LYS A 29 10.27 7.00 3.41
CA LYS A 29 9.10 7.49 2.67
C LYS A 29 8.48 6.40 1.82
N ILE A 30 7.17 6.46 1.67
CA ILE A 30 6.39 5.59 0.78
C ILE A 30 5.64 6.49 -0.19
N VAL A 31 5.80 6.24 -1.48
CA VAL A 31 4.96 6.85 -2.50
C VAL A 31 4.47 5.79 -3.48
N GLY A 32 3.32 6.01 -4.09
CA GLY A 32 2.80 5.07 -5.07
C GLY A 32 1.64 5.61 -5.88
N ALA A 33 1.28 4.85 -6.91
CA ALA A 33 0.12 5.15 -7.74
C ALA A 33 -0.49 3.88 -8.36
N ASP A 34 -1.78 3.97 -8.70
CA ASP A 34 -2.49 2.95 -9.47
C ASP A 34 -2.96 3.46 -10.86
N PRO A 35 -3.41 2.57 -11.77
CA PRO A 35 -3.88 2.95 -13.09
C PRO A 35 -5.15 3.82 -13.11
N LEU A 36 -5.91 3.90 -12.02
CA LEU A 36 -7.13 4.69 -11.91
C LEU A 36 -6.87 6.10 -11.36
N GLY A 37 -5.62 6.40 -11.02
CA GLY A 37 -5.16 7.69 -10.51
C GLY A 37 -5.20 7.80 -8.99
N VAL A 38 -5.37 6.69 -8.26
CA VAL A 38 -5.20 6.66 -6.81
C VAL A 38 -3.73 6.93 -6.49
N GLN A 39 -3.50 7.83 -5.54
CA GLN A 39 -2.17 8.20 -5.07
C GLN A 39 -1.98 7.72 -3.64
N PHE A 40 -0.75 7.32 -3.36
CA PHE A 40 -0.32 6.88 -2.03
C PHE A 40 0.88 7.73 -1.61
N ASP A 41 0.83 8.27 -0.39
CA ASP A 41 1.92 9.07 0.19
C ASP A 41 2.00 8.74 1.69
N GLY A 42 3.19 8.43 2.17
CA GLY A 42 3.36 7.93 3.53
C GLY A 42 4.79 7.96 4.03
N THR A 43 4.92 7.51 5.27
CA THR A 43 6.20 7.39 5.97
C THR A 43 6.29 6.08 6.71
N TYR A 44 7.50 5.54 6.83
CA TYR A 44 7.78 4.37 7.66
C TYR A 44 9.07 4.54 8.45
N THR A 45 9.17 3.80 9.55
CA THR A 45 10.40 3.58 10.31
C THR A 45 10.75 2.11 10.23
N ALA A 46 12.01 1.81 9.88
CA ALA A 46 12.53 0.45 9.88
C ALA A 46 13.18 0.14 11.23
N SER A 47 12.90 -1.05 11.75
CA SER A 47 13.51 -1.61 12.95
C SER A 47 14.71 -2.49 12.59
N ASP A 48 15.58 -2.75 13.57
CA ASP A 48 16.77 -3.60 13.40
C ASP A 48 16.44 -5.06 13.00
N ASP A 49 15.23 -5.53 13.34
CA ASP A 49 14.73 -6.86 12.98
C ASP A 49 14.19 -6.94 11.53
N GLY A 50 14.25 -5.84 10.78
CA GLY A 50 13.77 -5.72 9.41
C GLY A 50 12.27 -5.47 9.28
N SER A 51 11.54 -5.31 10.39
CA SER A 51 10.15 -4.85 10.36
C SER A 51 10.04 -3.36 10.05
N ILE A 52 8.87 -2.93 9.57
CA ILE A 52 8.50 -1.52 9.44
C ILE A 52 7.16 -1.23 10.10
N ASP A 53 7.06 -0.01 10.61
CA ASP A 53 5.83 0.60 11.10
C ASP A 53 5.67 1.96 10.43
N GLY A 54 4.45 2.35 10.06
CA GLY A 54 4.22 3.57 9.33
C GLY A 54 2.75 3.89 9.07
N VAL A 55 2.55 4.92 8.26
CA VAL A 55 1.23 5.37 7.81
C VAL A 55 1.30 5.73 6.34
N VAL A 56 0.27 5.35 5.59
CA VAL A 56 0.09 5.71 4.18
C VAL A 56 -1.26 6.41 4.02
N THR A 57 -1.23 7.65 3.57
CA THR A 57 -2.40 8.38 3.10
C THR A 57 -2.74 7.95 1.69
N VAL A 58 -3.98 7.51 1.50
CA VAL A 58 -4.54 7.16 0.19
C VAL A 58 -5.43 8.30 -0.27
N LYS A 59 -5.19 8.78 -1.50
CA LYS A 59 -6.02 9.79 -2.16
C LYS A 59 -6.64 9.21 -3.41
N VAL A 60 -7.95 9.04 -3.36
CA VAL A 60 -8.75 8.48 -4.44
C VAL A 60 -9.43 9.62 -5.21
N PRO A 61 -9.31 9.68 -6.55
CA PRO A 61 -9.99 10.67 -7.37
C PRO A 61 -11.52 10.59 -7.26
N SER A 62 -12.19 11.67 -7.64
CA SER A 62 -13.66 11.73 -7.68
C SER A 62 -14.27 10.65 -8.57
N GLY A 63 -15.38 10.06 -8.13
CA GLY A 63 -16.17 9.11 -8.94
C GLY A 63 -15.49 7.76 -9.18
N ARG A 64 -14.46 7.41 -8.40
CA ARG A 64 -13.82 6.09 -8.44
C ARG A 64 -14.39 5.18 -7.37
N THR A 65 -14.45 3.89 -7.66
CA THR A 65 -14.78 2.85 -6.68
C THR A 65 -13.51 2.06 -6.37
N VAL A 66 -13.17 1.93 -5.09
CA VAL A 66 -12.01 1.15 -4.65
C VAL A 66 -12.35 -0.34 -4.56
N ILE A 67 -11.33 -1.20 -4.47
CA ILE A 67 -11.48 -2.66 -4.46
C ILE A 67 -12.25 -3.22 -3.25
N GLN A 68 -12.46 -2.40 -2.21
CA GLN A 68 -13.31 -2.70 -1.06
C GLN A 68 -14.81 -2.41 -1.33
N GLY A 69 -15.16 -1.83 -2.47
CA GLY A 69 -16.54 -1.48 -2.84
C GLY A 69 -16.98 -0.05 -2.50
N ALA A 70 -16.20 0.65 -1.68
CA ALA A 70 -16.48 2.05 -1.36
C ALA A 70 -16.28 2.95 -2.57
N SER A 71 -17.20 3.89 -2.79
CA SER A 71 -17.13 4.84 -3.89
C SER A 71 -16.79 6.23 -3.40
N ALA A 72 -15.77 6.84 -4.01
CA ALA A 72 -15.38 8.21 -3.78
C ALA A 72 -16.44 9.15 -4.34
N GLY A 73 -16.87 10.12 -3.52
CA GLY A 73 -17.85 11.12 -3.92
C GLY A 73 -17.34 12.10 -4.99
N PRO A 74 -18.10 13.16 -5.29
CA PRO A 74 -17.76 14.15 -6.31
C PRO A 74 -16.43 14.87 -6.06
N THR A 75 -15.95 14.89 -4.82
CA THR A 75 -14.70 15.54 -4.40
C THR A 75 -13.53 14.57 -4.24
N GLY A 76 -13.72 13.28 -4.54
CA GLY A 76 -12.78 12.22 -4.18
C GLY A 76 -12.91 11.81 -2.71
N MET A 77 -11.95 10.99 -2.25
CA MET A 77 -11.82 10.62 -0.84
C MET A 77 -10.36 10.48 -0.44
N THR A 78 -10.07 10.80 0.82
CA THR A 78 -8.74 10.64 1.42
C THR A 78 -8.88 9.92 2.75
N TYR A 79 -8.00 8.96 3.01
CA TYR A 79 -7.97 8.23 4.28
C TYR A 79 -6.57 7.69 4.55
N ASP A 80 -6.26 7.49 5.83
CA ASP A 80 -4.97 6.96 6.27
C ASP A 80 -5.07 5.46 6.57
N ILE A 81 -4.00 4.76 6.25
CA ILE A 81 -3.81 3.34 6.52
C ILE A 81 -2.57 3.19 7.40
N PRO A 82 -2.70 2.72 8.66
CA PRO A 82 -1.55 2.28 9.41
C PRO A 82 -0.97 1.01 8.79
N ILE A 83 0.35 0.98 8.59
CA ILE A 83 1.04 -0.20 8.07
C ILE A 83 1.98 -0.75 9.12
N LYS A 84 2.00 -2.08 9.23
CA LYS A 84 2.96 -2.80 10.04
C LYS A 84 3.33 -4.07 9.31
N PHE A 85 4.57 -4.13 8.84
CA PHE A 85 5.07 -5.29 8.10
C PHE A 85 6.28 -5.87 8.82
N GLY A 86 6.25 -7.16 9.10
CA GLY A 86 7.39 -7.92 9.59
C GLY A 86 8.36 -8.29 8.47
N ALA A 87 9.61 -8.58 8.84
CA ALA A 87 10.64 -9.01 7.87
C ALA A 87 10.25 -10.30 7.11
N GLN A 88 9.40 -11.14 7.70
CA GLN A 88 8.93 -12.40 7.11
C GLN A 88 7.68 -12.23 6.24
N ASP A 89 7.04 -11.06 6.24
CA ASP A 89 5.78 -10.86 5.54
C ASP A 89 5.92 -10.95 4.02
N PHE A 90 7.11 -10.67 3.49
CA PHE A 90 7.42 -10.87 2.07
C PHE A 90 7.54 -12.34 1.65
N ASN A 91 7.70 -13.26 2.61
CA ASN A 91 7.70 -14.69 2.33
C ASN A 91 6.28 -15.26 2.27
N LEU A 92 5.27 -14.46 2.62
CA LEU A 92 3.87 -14.84 2.53
C LEU A 92 3.35 -14.64 1.09
N ASP A 93 2.35 -15.43 0.71
CA ASP A 93 1.64 -15.22 -0.56
C ASP A 93 0.95 -13.85 -0.62
N TYR A 94 0.51 -13.36 0.54
CA TYR A 94 -0.05 -12.03 0.74
C TYR A 94 -0.02 -11.65 2.23
N ILE A 95 -0.14 -10.36 2.48
CA ILE A 95 -0.25 -9.73 3.79
C ILE A 95 -1.69 -9.21 3.93
N LYS A 96 -2.32 -9.44 5.07
CA LYS A 96 -3.63 -8.85 5.38
C LYS A 96 -3.43 -7.46 5.96
N LEU A 97 -4.19 -6.50 5.46
CA LEU A 97 -4.12 -5.13 5.91
C LEU A 97 -5.54 -4.60 6.14
N GLU A 98 -5.77 -4.04 7.32
CA GLU A 98 -7.04 -3.39 7.66
C GLU A 98 -7.01 -1.93 7.23
N THR A 99 -8.02 -1.51 6.46
CA THR A 99 -8.22 -0.11 6.08
C THR A 99 -9.49 0.43 6.70
N PRO A 100 -9.67 1.76 6.79
CA PRO A 100 -10.96 2.35 7.16
C PRO A 100 -12.15 1.92 6.29
N LEU A 101 -11.88 1.36 5.09
CA LEU A 101 -12.89 0.92 4.13
C LEU A 101 -13.07 -0.61 4.11
N GLY A 102 -12.37 -1.33 4.99
CA GLY A 102 -12.38 -2.80 5.06
C GLY A 102 -11.02 -3.42 4.77
N GLN A 103 -10.93 -4.73 5.00
CA GLN A 103 -9.71 -5.51 4.83
C GLN A 103 -9.32 -5.60 3.35
N ILE A 104 -8.01 -5.55 3.08
CA ILE A 104 -7.41 -5.95 1.81
C ILE A 104 -6.36 -7.05 2.03
N ASN A 105 -6.10 -7.83 1.00
CA ASN A 105 -4.90 -8.66 0.91
C ASN A 105 -3.93 -7.99 -0.06
N ILE A 106 -2.67 -7.84 0.32
CA ILE A 106 -1.63 -7.24 -0.53
C ILE A 106 -0.46 -8.22 -0.71
N LYS A 107 -0.04 -8.42 -1.95
CA LYS A 107 1.23 -9.05 -2.29
C LYS A 107 2.18 -7.99 -2.85
N MET A 108 3.36 -7.88 -2.27
CA MET A 108 4.39 -6.92 -2.71
C MET A 108 5.59 -7.67 -3.29
N ASN A 109 5.87 -7.46 -4.57
CA ASN A 109 7.04 -8.02 -5.23
C ASN A 109 8.07 -6.91 -5.46
N LYS A 110 9.23 -7.02 -4.81
CA LYS A 110 10.34 -6.10 -5.07
C LYS A 110 10.85 -6.31 -6.50
N ILE A 111 10.84 -5.25 -7.29
CA ILE A 111 11.34 -5.25 -8.68
C ILE A 111 12.85 -5.03 -8.69
N ARG A 112 13.32 -4.03 -7.94
CA ARG A 112 14.75 -3.72 -7.76
C ARG A 112 14.98 -2.84 -6.53
N ASP A 113 16.20 -2.87 -6.01
CA ASP A 113 16.71 -1.90 -5.03
C ASP A 113 16.90 -0.51 -5.67
N ILE A 114 17.02 0.52 -4.82
CA ILE A 114 17.35 1.90 -5.19
C ILE A 114 18.62 2.37 -4.48
#